data_AF-A0A8H9L3W9-F1
#
_entry.id   AF-A0A8H9L3W9-F1
#
_cell.length_a   1.000
_cell.length_b   1.000
_cell.length_c   1.000
_cell.angle_alpha   90.00
_cell.angle_beta   90.00
_cell.angle_gamma   90.00
#
_symmetry.space_group_name_H-M   'P 1'
#
loop_
_entity.id
_entity.type
_entity.pdbx_description
1 polymer ?
#
loop_
_entity_poly.entity_id
_entity_poly.type
_entity_poly.pdbx_seq_one_letter_code
_entity_poly.pdbx_strand_id
1 'polypeptide(L)'
;MASSSGPSVAARVLGICLLVVGTPLVLLTLALLVAGEVGVGLVVALPAAAALFGAARLLRRRRPGAPRTASHAKVPARAAAVSRRPSTDTSGPAEHVPPCPTGDPVDPWTTATGYAEVVGETFRQDAIRRVFAGTRVRSDAGAELLGQALLSDDSGNPHDSNAVAVWFEGEHVGYLSAGDARKYSPVVRELAAEGRVLRVEARAWARERPAGDPDGSGLGARVTVFPPPDLVGIRPVNDLPRTPHVVLPPGRTVQVTKEDQHMAVLGEVVAHGSGSGIVATLHAVVEQRARSTAELVEVRYDGQRVGVLSTPMSAQLLPLVRYIESRGKVAVARATVAGSRLQADITLDVARTTEIDDAWIAGSVDSDEYA
;
A
#
# COMPACT_ATOMS: atom_id res chain seq x y z
N MET A 1 67.94 -1.31 -1.94
CA MET A 1 66.77 -0.69 -1.30
C MET A 1 65.78 -0.36 -2.40
N ALA A 2 64.83 -1.27 -2.60
CA ALA A 2 63.85 -1.23 -3.68
C ALA A 2 62.63 -0.40 -3.26
N SER A 3 62.23 0.54 -4.12
CA SER A 3 60.98 1.28 -4.03
C SER A 3 59.96 0.60 -4.94
N SER A 4 58.88 0.07 -4.37
CA SER A 4 57.77 -0.54 -5.10
C SER A 4 56.66 0.48 -5.32
N SER A 5 56.52 0.98 -6.55
CA SER A 5 55.35 1.71 -7.01
C SER A 5 54.34 0.73 -7.60
N GLY A 6 53.23 0.48 -6.89
CA GLY A 6 52.11 -0.35 -7.38
C GLY A 6 51.27 0.38 -8.45
N PRO A 7 50.69 -0.33 -9.42
CA PRO A 7 49.91 0.29 -10.50
C PRO A 7 48.54 0.79 -10.04
N SER A 8 48.09 1.88 -10.68
CA SER A 8 46.85 2.62 -10.38
C SER A 8 45.57 1.83 -10.67
N VAL A 9 44.54 2.13 -9.89
CA VAL A 9 43.19 1.52 -9.89
C VAL A 9 42.48 1.60 -11.27
N ALA A 10 42.93 2.48 -12.17
CA ALA A 10 42.37 2.63 -13.51
C ALA A 10 42.61 1.42 -14.44
N ALA A 11 43.69 0.66 -14.24
CA ALA A 11 44.01 -0.51 -15.08
C ALA A 11 43.16 -1.76 -14.72
N ARG A 12 42.55 -1.81 -13.53
CA ARG A 12 41.69 -2.94 -13.10
C ARG A 12 40.24 -2.84 -13.60
N VAL A 13 39.78 -1.65 -13.97
CA VAL A 13 38.40 -1.43 -14.43
C VAL A 13 38.25 -1.74 -15.93
N LEU A 14 39.29 -1.49 -16.74
CA LEU A 14 39.25 -1.78 -18.18
C LEU A 14 39.34 -3.29 -18.50
N GLY A 15 40.04 -4.07 -17.68
CA GLY A 15 40.18 -5.52 -17.87
C GLY A 15 38.93 -6.35 -17.54
N ILE A 16 38.03 -5.82 -16.69
CA ILE A 16 36.79 -6.50 -16.30
C ILE A 16 35.66 -6.20 -17.31
N CYS A 17 35.68 -5.04 -17.96
CA CYS A 17 34.69 -4.70 -19.00
C CYS A 17 34.83 -5.54 -20.29
N LEU A 18 36.01 -6.08 -20.61
CA LEU A 18 36.19 -6.91 -21.81
C LEU A 18 35.77 -8.38 -21.65
N LEU A 19 35.62 -8.87 -20.41
CA LEU A 19 35.31 -10.28 -20.11
C LEU A 19 33.80 -10.59 -20.02
N VAL A 20 32.95 -9.57 -19.81
CA VAL A 20 31.49 -9.73 -19.63
C VAL A 20 30.70 -9.60 -20.95
N VAL A 21 31.28 -8.97 -21.98
CA VAL A 21 30.60 -8.75 -23.27
C VAL A 21 31.03 -9.75 -24.35
N GLY A 22 32.24 -10.32 -24.27
CA GLY A 22 32.77 -11.26 -25.28
C GLY A 22 32.28 -12.71 -25.14
N THR A 23 31.94 -13.15 -23.92
CA THR A 23 31.53 -14.53 -23.62
C THR A 23 30.15 -14.93 -24.17
N PRO A 24 29.10 -14.08 -24.19
CA PRO A 24 27.82 -14.47 -24.80
C PRO A 24 27.86 -14.48 -26.34
N LEU A 25 28.74 -13.68 -26.97
CA LEU A 25 28.82 -13.60 -28.43
C LEU A 25 29.51 -14.84 -29.04
N VAL A 26 30.52 -15.38 -28.35
CA VAL A 26 31.24 -16.60 -28.77
C VAL A 26 30.39 -17.87 -28.57
N LEU A 27 29.55 -17.93 -27.53
CA LEU A 27 28.60 -19.03 -27.34
C LEU A 27 27.48 -19.03 -28.39
N LEU A 28 27.02 -17.85 -28.82
CA LEU A 28 26.01 -17.73 -29.88
C LEU A 28 26.55 -18.14 -31.26
N THR A 29 27.83 -17.84 -31.55
CA THR A 29 28.48 -18.27 -32.81
C THR A 29 28.82 -19.76 -32.80
N LEU A 30 29.16 -20.35 -31.65
CA LEU A 30 29.40 -21.80 -31.54
C LEU A 30 28.09 -22.62 -31.67
N ALA A 31 26.96 -22.10 -31.18
CA ALA A 31 25.65 -22.76 -31.30
C ALA A 31 25.12 -22.78 -32.74
N LEU A 32 25.45 -21.76 -33.54
CA LEU A 32 25.07 -21.70 -34.97
C LEU A 32 25.96 -22.56 -35.88
N LEU A 33 27.16 -22.94 -35.43
CA LEU A 33 28.08 -23.77 -36.23
C LEU A 33 27.85 -25.29 -36.06
N VAL A 34 27.10 -25.71 -35.03
CA VAL A 34 26.78 -27.13 -34.76
C VAL A 34 25.43 -27.56 -35.37
N ALA A 35 24.64 -26.63 -35.90
CA ALA A 35 23.32 -26.90 -36.49
C ALA A 35 23.36 -27.23 -38.00
N GLY A 36 24.53 -27.53 -38.55
CA GLY A 36 24.73 -27.88 -39.94
C GLY A 36 25.13 -29.33 -40.13
N GLU A 37 24.29 -30.29 -39.73
CA GLU A 37 24.09 -31.59 -40.39
C GLU A 37 23.09 -32.45 -39.60
N VAL A 38 22.27 -33.21 -40.33
CA VAL A 38 21.25 -34.18 -39.88
C VAL A 38 19.87 -33.60 -39.55
N GLY A 39 18.95 -33.74 -40.49
CA GLY A 39 17.53 -33.48 -40.31
C GLY A 39 16.82 -34.63 -39.58
N VAL A 40 16.16 -34.32 -38.47
CA VAL A 40 14.96 -34.99 -37.94
C VAL A 40 14.21 -33.94 -37.09
N GLY A 41 12.89 -33.83 -37.26
CA GLY A 41 12.09 -32.82 -36.58
C GLY A 41 11.97 -33.02 -35.07
N LEU A 42 11.97 -31.92 -34.32
CA LEU A 42 11.31 -31.81 -33.01
C LEU A 42 11.06 -30.33 -32.67
N VAL A 43 9.79 -30.00 -32.42
CA VAL A 43 9.32 -28.72 -31.88
C VAL A 43 9.67 -28.67 -30.38
N VAL A 44 10.76 -27.99 -29.99
CA VAL A 44 11.02 -27.55 -28.60
C VAL A 44 11.90 -26.30 -28.60
N ALA A 45 11.57 -25.35 -27.70
CA ALA A 45 12.39 -24.23 -27.19
C ALA A 45 12.18 -22.83 -27.80
N LEU A 46 11.13 -22.15 -27.36
CA LEU A 46 11.22 -20.75 -26.93
C LEU A 46 10.63 -20.68 -25.52
N PRO A 47 11.41 -20.27 -24.50
CA PRO A 47 11.39 -18.85 -24.16
C PRO A 47 12.74 -18.34 -23.62
N ALA A 48 13.38 -17.45 -24.36
CA ALA A 48 14.49 -16.62 -23.83
C ALA A 48 14.24 -15.11 -24.03
N ALA A 49 13.07 -14.69 -24.52
CA ALA A 49 12.77 -13.28 -24.79
C ALA A 49 11.93 -12.57 -23.70
N ALA A 50 11.30 -13.32 -22.78
CA ALA A 50 10.44 -12.73 -21.74
C ALA A 50 11.19 -12.28 -20.45
N ALA A 51 12.47 -12.68 -20.28
CA ALA A 51 13.22 -12.39 -19.06
C ALA A 51 14.00 -11.06 -19.07
N LEU A 52 14.10 -10.37 -20.22
CA LEU A 52 14.94 -9.16 -20.36
C LEU A 52 14.17 -7.84 -20.27
N PHE A 53 12.84 -7.82 -20.45
CA PHE A 53 12.05 -6.59 -20.35
C PHE A 53 11.54 -6.28 -18.92
N GLY A 54 11.55 -7.25 -18.01
CA GLY A 54 11.23 -7.04 -16.58
C GLY A 54 12.37 -6.44 -15.74
N ALA A 55 13.61 -6.51 -16.22
CA ALA A 55 14.79 -6.07 -15.45
C ALA A 55 15.07 -4.55 -15.55
N ALA A 56 14.57 -3.87 -16.58
CA ALA A 56 14.90 -2.47 -16.84
C ALA A 56 14.11 -1.45 -15.99
N ARG A 57 13.03 -1.85 -15.31
CA ARG A 57 12.27 -0.97 -14.38
C ARG A 57 12.72 -1.04 -12.93
N LEU A 58 13.59 -1.98 -12.56
CA LEU A 58 14.11 -2.14 -11.19
C LEU A 58 15.30 -1.23 -10.83
N LEU A 59 15.81 -0.42 -11.76
CA LEU A 59 17.02 0.41 -11.54
C LEU A 59 16.79 1.93 -11.39
N ARG A 60 15.53 2.38 -11.21
CA ARG A 60 15.25 3.74 -10.73
C ARG A 60 14.64 3.72 -9.32
N ARG A 61 15.29 3.05 -8.38
CA ARG A 61 15.08 3.28 -6.95
C ARG A 61 16.20 4.18 -6.42
N ARG A 62 15.87 5.46 -6.18
CA ARG A 62 16.70 6.30 -5.30
C ARG A 62 16.71 5.63 -3.93
N ARG A 63 17.90 5.33 -3.43
CA ARG A 63 18.13 4.72 -2.11
C ARG A 63 17.44 5.56 -1.01
N PRO A 64 16.48 5.00 -0.24
CA PRO A 64 16.22 5.48 1.10
C PRO A 64 17.38 5.04 1.99
N GLY A 65 17.83 5.92 2.88
CA GLY A 65 18.87 5.64 3.87
C GLY A 65 18.51 4.45 4.76
N ALA A 66 19.54 3.74 5.21
CA ALA A 66 19.42 2.52 6.01
C ALA A 66 18.59 2.73 7.30
N PRO A 67 17.68 1.80 7.65
CA PRO A 67 16.96 1.86 8.91
C PRO A 67 17.91 1.51 10.07
N ARG A 68 18.09 2.46 10.99
CA ARG A 68 18.67 2.17 12.30
C ARG A 68 17.60 1.52 13.16
N THR A 69 17.96 0.40 13.78
CA THR A 69 17.16 -0.41 14.67
C THR A 69 16.51 0.44 15.76
N ALA A 70 15.18 0.60 15.70
CA ALA A 70 14.38 1.22 16.75
C ALA A 70 13.51 0.13 17.40
N SER A 71 13.63 0.05 18.72
CA SER A 71 12.93 -0.91 19.58
C SER A 71 11.41 -0.67 19.53
N HIS A 72 10.66 -1.72 19.17
CA HIS A 72 9.20 -1.73 19.24
C HIS A 72 8.76 -1.69 20.71
N ALA A 73 8.16 -0.58 21.13
CA ALA A 73 7.37 -0.53 22.35
C ALA A 73 5.89 -0.35 21.96
N LYS A 74 5.11 -1.42 22.12
CA LYS A 74 3.65 -1.42 21.96
C LYS A 74 3.05 -0.79 23.23
N VAL A 75 2.44 0.37 23.12
CA VAL A 75 1.72 1.03 24.23
C VAL A 75 0.24 0.64 24.14
N PRO A 76 -0.41 0.19 25.22
CA PRO A 76 -1.80 -0.23 25.18
C PRO A 76 -2.74 0.99 25.05
N ALA A 77 -3.75 0.84 24.19
CA ALA A 77 -4.85 1.79 24.03
C ALA A 77 -5.56 1.99 25.37
N ARG A 78 -5.62 3.23 25.86
CA ARG A 78 -6.36 3.58 27.07
C ARG A 78 -7.55 4.46 26.70
N ALA A 79 -8.73 3.85 26.69
CA ALA A 79 -10.00 4.56 26.73
C ALA A 79 -10.15 5.25 28.09
N ALA A 80 -10.29 6.58 28.09
CA ALA A 80 -10.74 7.32 29.26
C ALA A 80 -11.48 8.58 28.79
N ALA A 81 -12.81 8.51 28.84
CA ALA A 81 -13.69 9.66 28.74
C ALA A 81 -13.39 10.62 29.91
N VAL A 82 -12.85 11.80 29.62
CA VAL A 82 -12.74 12.90 30.58
C VAL A 82 -13.66 14.01 30.12
N SER A 83 -14.82 14.09 30.78
CA SER A 83 -15.68 15.27 30.74
C SER A 83 -14.92 16.45 31.34
N ARG A 84 -14.69 17.50 30.54
CA ARG A 84 -14.15 18.78 31.03
C ARG A 84 -15.12 19.90 30.69
N ARG A 85 -15.59 20.58 31.74
CA ARG A 85 -16.37 21.83 31.69
C ARG A 85 -15.58 22.92 30.93
N PRO A 86 -16.26 23.81 30.19
CA PRO A 86 -15.58 24.84 29.41
C PRO A 86 -15.04 25.93 30.34
N SER A 87 -13.73 26.18 30.27
CA SER A 87 -13.13 27.41 30.77
C SER A 87 -13.39 28.52 29.75
N THR A 88 -14.29 29.45 30.10
CA THR A 88 -14.44 30.72 29.40
C THR A 88 -13.24 31.60 29.73
N ASP A 89 -12.48 32.00 28.71
CA ASP A 89 -12.09 33.39 28.42
C ASP A 89 -10.80 33.41 27.57
N THR A 90 -10.91 33.87 26.32
CA THR A 90 -9.94 34.73 25.59
C THR A 90 -10.52 34.99 24.19
N SER A 91 -10.91 36.23 23.95
CA SER A 91 -11.42 36.77 22.70
C SER A 91 -10.31 36.92 21.65
N GLY A 92 -10.14 35.90 20.79
CA GLY A 92 -9.71 36.02 19.39
C GLY A 92 -10.85 35.52 18.47
N PRO A 93 -10.76 35.63 17.12
CA PRO A 93 -11.67 34.86 16.27
C PRO A 93 -11.55 33.41 16.72
N ALA A 94 -12.65 32.82 17.18
CA ALA A 94 -12.67 31.48 17.74
C ALA A 94 -11.97 30.56 16.74
N GLU A 95 -10.85 29.98 17.17
CA GLU A 95 -10.06 29.10 16.32
C GLU A 95 -11.00 28.00 15.81
N HIS A 96 -11.16 27.91 14.49
CA HIS A 96 -12.03 26.91 13.90
C HIS A 96 -11.48 25.53 14.26
N VAL A 97 -12.28 24.76 15.01
CA VAL A 97 -11.98 23.38 15.36
C VAL A 97 -12.84 22.50 14.47
N PRO A 98 -12.24 21.67 13.61
CA PRO A 98 -12.99 20.79 12.76
C PRO A 98 -13.74 19.76 13.63
N PRO A 99 -14.88 19.25 13.16
CA PRO A 99 -15.57 18.17 13.87
C PRO A 99 -14.64 16.97 14.02
N CYS A 100 -14.68 16.32 15.19
CA CYS A 100 -14.03 15.03 15.38
C CYS A 100 -14.64 14.03 14.39
N PRO A 101 -13.85 13.21 13.69
CA PRO A 101 -14.37 12.24 12.74
C PRO A 101 -15.30 11.25 13.45
N THR A 102 -16.58 11.32 13.12
CA THR A 102 -17.63 10.39 13.58
C THR A 102 -18.10 9.57 12.39
N GLY A 103 -17.50 8.40 12.19
CA GLY A 103 -17.87 7.50 11.10
C GLY A 103 -17.01 6.25 11.08
N ASP A 104 -17.47 5.24 10.34
CA ASP A 104 -16.76 3.97 10.22
C ASP A 104 -15.46 4.17 9.42
N PRO A 105 -14.28 3.83 9.97
CA PRO A 105 -13.02 3.98 9.26
C PRO A 105 -12.95 3.06 8.05
N VAL A 106 -12.54 3.61 6.91
CA VAL A 106 -12.39 2.86 5.67
C VAL A 106 -10.98 2.98 5.13
N ASP A 107 -10.38 1.85 4.80
CA ASP A 107 -9.08 1.84 4.16
C ASP A 107 -9.26 2.04 2.65
N PRO A 108 -8.32 2.73 1.98
CA PRO A 108 -8.30 2.82 0.54
C PRO A 108 -8.24 1.44 -0.12
N TRP A 109 -8.66 1.38 -1.38
CA TRP A 109 -8.68 0.15 -2.16
C TRP A 109 -7.32 -0.18 -2.78
N THR A 110 -6.54 0.86 -3.12
CA THR A 110 -5.17 0.70 -3.62
C THR A 110 -4.15 1.19 -2.59
N THR A 111 -2.93 0.68 -2.71
CA THR A 111 -1.82 1.10 -1.85
C THR A 111 -1.33 2.49 -2.25
N ALA A 112 -0.96 3.30 -1.25
CA ALA A 112 -0.38 4.61 -1.49
C ALA A 112 1.00 4.51 -2.15
N THR A 113 1.17 5.23 -3.27
CA THR A 113 2.47 5.37 -3.95
C THR A 113 3.06 6.78 -3.81
N GLY A 114 2.35 7.67 -3.11
CA GLY A 114 2.76 9.03 -2.81
C GLY A 114 2.46 9.39 -1.36
N TYR A 115 2.68 10.66 -1.04
CA TYR A 115 2.38 11.24 0.27
C TYR A 115 1.76 12.62 0.11
N ALA A 116 1.02 13.04 1.12
CA ALA A 116 0.58 14.42 1.28
C ALA A 116 1.13 14.97 2.60
N GLU A 117 1.64 16.19 2.55
CA GLU A 117 2.13 16.87 3.76
C GLU A 117 0.94 17.49 4.50
N VAL A 118 0.98 17.35 5.83
CA VAL A 118 0.08 18.09 6.70
C VAL A 118 0.61 19.51 6.85
N VAL A 119 -0.29 20.46 6.98
CA VAL A 119 0.02 21.87 7.23
C VAL A 119 -0.71 22.35 8.49
N GLY A 120 -0.15 23.37 9.13
CA GLY A 120 -0.74 23.98 10.32
C GLY A 120 -0.36 23.31 11.63
N GLU A 121 0.61 22.39 11.62
CA GLU A 121 1.11 21.68 12.81
C GLU A 121 1.63 22.65 13.88
N THR A 122 2.18 23.79 13.45
CA THR A 122 2.67 24.86 14.34
C THR A 122 1.56 25.43 15.24
N PHE A 123 0.30 25.44 14.78
CA PHE A 123 -0.85 25.88 15.57
C PHE A 123 -1.41 24.76 16.46
N ARG A 124 -0.93 23.52 16.30
CA ARG A 124 -1.43 22.31 16.98
C ARG A 124 -0.41 21.69 17.93
N GLN A 125 0.53 22.49 18.47
CA GLN A 125 1.61 21.96 19.32
C GLN A 125 1.11 21.17 20.54
N ASP A 126 0.03 21.60 21.19
CA ASP A 126 -0.51 20.87 22.35
C ASP A 126 -1.15 19.53 21.98
N ALA A 127 -1.82 19.46 20.84
CA ALA A 127 -2.35 18.21 20.30
C ALA A 127 -1.20 17.26 19.95
N ILE A 128 -0.16 17.77 19.28
CA ILE A 128 1.02 16.98 18.92
C ILE A 128 1.78 16.52 20.18
N ARG A 129 1.89 17.35 21.23
CA ARG A 129 2.45 16.91 22.53
C ARG A 129 1.66 15.74 23.13
N ARG A 130 0.33 15.71 22.97
CA ARG A 130 -0.52 14.58 23.43
C ARG A 130 -0.27 13.32 22.61
N VAL A 131 -0.19 13.44 21.28
CA VAL A 131 0.19 12.32 20.38
C VAL A 131 1.52 11.71 20.82
N PHE A 132 2.51 12.54 21.13
CA PHE A 132 3.86 12.10 21.51
C PHE A 132 4.04 11.87 23.03
N ALA A 133 2.96 11.83 23.81
CA ALA A 133 3.04 11.63 25.25
C ALA A 133 3.77 10.30 25.58
N GLY A 134 4.81 10.37 26.41
CA GLY A 134 5.63 9.20 26.76
C GLY A 134 6.77 8.86 25.80
N THR A 135 6.95 9.63 24.72
CA THR A 135 8.08 9.46 23.79
C THR A 135 9.23 10.44 24.10
N ARG A 136 10.40 10.21 23.48
CA ARG A 136 11.63 10.99 23.73
C ARG A 136 11.79 12.19 22.77
N VAL A 137 10.76 13.04 22.65
CA VAL A 137 10.79 14.25 21.78
C VAL A 137 11.90 15.24 22.14
N ARG A 138 12.42 15.21 23.37
CA ARG A 138 13.53 16.07 23.84
C ARG A 138 14.92 15.59 23.43
N SER A 139 15.02 14.45 22.75
CA SER A 139 16.31 14.00 22.21
C SER A 139 16.68 14.77 20.95
N ASP A 140 17.96 14.81 20.61
CA ASP A 140 18.42 15.47 19.37
C ASP A 140 17.79 14.90 18.11
N ALA A 141 17.44 13.60 18.12
CA ALA A 141 16.77 12.92 17.01
C ALA A 141 15.25 13.17 16.97
N GLY A 142 14.67 13.70 18.06
CA GLY A 142 13.22 13.75 18.25
C GLY A 142 12.61 12.36 18.49
N ALA A 143 11.32 12.25 18.25
CA ALA A 143 10.57 11.01 18.26
C ALA A 143 9.79 10.84 16.95
N GLU A 144 9.56 9.59 16.57
CA GLU A 144 8.81 9.22 15.37
C GLU A 144 7.75 8.20 15.73
N LEU A 145 6.56 8.38 15.17
CA LEU A 145 5.42 7.48 15.31
C LEU A 145 4.89 7.13 13.92
N LEU A 146 4.59 5.85 13.72
CA LEU A 146 3.87 5.32 12.56
C LEU A 146 2.51 4.85 13.06
N GLY A 147 1.46 5.21 12.35
CA GLY A 147 0.10 4.88 12.74
C GLY A 147 -0.89 5.16 11.62
N GLN A 148 -2.17 5.23 12.00
CA GLN A 148 -3.26 5.53 11.09
C GLN A 148 -3.77 6.94 11.36
N ALA A 149 -3.97 7.72 10.30
CA ALA A 149 -4.66 9.00 10.33
C ALA A 149 -6.06 8.87 9.72
N LEU A 150 -6.98 9.69 10.22
CA LEU A 150 -8.31 9.86 9.67
C LEU A 150 -8.38 11.21 8.95
N LEU A 151 -8.87 11.19 7.71
CA LEU A 151 -9.11 12.38 6.91
C LEU A 151 -10.60 12.73 6.98
N SER A 152 -10.91 13.86 7.62
CA SER A 152 -12.28 14.31 7.86
C SER A 152 -12.64 15.50 6.98
N ASP A 153 -13.88 15.55 6.50
CA ASP A 153 -14.42 16.72 5.82
C ASP A 153 -14.49 17.89 6.81
N ASP A 154 -13.98 19.04 6.39
CA ASP A 154 -14.10 20.30 7.10
C ASP A 154 -14.59 21.39 6.14
N SER A 155 -15.57 21.07 5.31
CA SER A 155 -16.13 22.01 4.32
C SER A 155 -16.77 23.27 4.93
N GLY A 156 -17.07 23.23 6.23
CA GLY A 156 -17.51 24.39 7.03
C GLY A 156 -16.38 25.33 7.45
N ASN A 157 -15.13 25.06 7.08
CA ASN A 157 -13.99 25.90 7.45
C ASN A 157 -14.11 27.31 6.83
N PRO A 158 -14.00 28.39 7.64
CA PRO A 158 -14.11 29.77 7.14
C PRO A 158 -13.04 30.19 6.11
N HIS A 159 -11.91 29.47 6.04
CA HIS A 159 -10.76 29.83 5.22
C HIS A 159 -10.63 29.03 3.92
N ASP A 160 -11.12 27.79 3.89
CA ASP A 160 -11.08 26.90 2.71
C ASP A 160 -12.25 25.92 2.73
N SER A 161 -13.19 26.05 1.78
CA SER A 161 -14.33 25.14 1.66
C SER A 161 -13.96 23.72 1.22
N ASN A 162 -12.70 23.51 0.81
CA ASN A 162 -12.14 22.20 0.51
C ASN A 162 -11.27 21.66 1.64
N ALA A 163 -11.26 22.28 2.82
CA ALA A 163 -10.42 21.85 3.93
C ALA A 163 -10.69 20.38 4.30
N VAL A 164 -9.59 19.63 4.45
CA VAL A 164 -9.59 18.25 4.93
C VAL A 164 -8.75 18.20 6.19
N ALA A 165 -9.40 17.98 7.32
CA ALA A 165 -8.74 17.88 8.62
C ALA A 165 -8.08 16.52 8.79
N VAL A 166 -6.89 16.51 9.38
CA VAL A 166 -6.08 15.31 9.62
C VAL A 166 -6.05 15.01 11.10
N TRP A 167 -6.58 13.84 11.47
CA TRP A 167 -6.61 13.35 12.83
C TRP A 167 -5.66 12.17 12.97
N PHE A 168 -4.75 12.21 13.94
CA PHE A 168 -3.78 11.15 14.18
C PHE A 168 -3.75 10.80 15.67
N GLU A 169 -3.86 9.51 16.00
CA GLU A 169 -3.99 9.04 17.40
C GLU A 169 -5.11 9.76 18.18
N GLY A 170 -6.23 10.06 17.51
CA GLY A 170 -7.39 10.75 18.10
C GLY A 170 -7.26 12.26 18.26
N GLU A 171 -6.14 12.85 17.82
CA GLU A 171 -5.86 14.28 17.94
C GLU A 171 -5.86 14.98 16.58
N HIS A 172 -6.44 16.18 16.50
CA HIS A 172 -6.36 17.01 15.30
C HIS A 172 -4.96 17.62 15.17
N VAL A 173 -4.18 17.10 14.21
CA VAL A 173 -2.76 17.47 14.03
C VAL A 173 -2.54 18.54 12.97
N GLY A 174 -3.53 18.79 12.10
CA GLY A 174 -3.47 19.83 11.07
C GLY A 174 -4.41 19.53 9.91
N TYR A 175 -4.16 20.16 8.77
CA TYR A 175 -4.94 20.00 7.54
C TYR A 175 -4.08 19.46 6.40
N LEU A 176 -4.69 18.88 5.38
CA LEU A 176 -3.99 18.68 4.11
C LEU A 176 -3.60 20.04 3.50
N SER A 177 -2.50 20.06 2.74
CA SER A 177 -2.13 21.23 1.93
C SER A 177 -3.30 21.63 1.01
N ALA A 178 -3.49 22.92 0.71
CA ALA A 178 -4.61 23.37 -0.12
C ALA A 178 -4.68 22.68 -1.50
N GLY A 179 -3.54 22.27 -2.04
CA GLY A 179 -3.47 21.48 -3.28
C GLY A 179 -4.03 20.07 -3.12
N ASP A 180 -3.62 19.37 -2.06
CA ASP A 180 -4.12 18.03 -1.74
C ASP A 180 -5.57 18.07 -1.25
N ALA A 181 -5.96 19.09 -0.49
CA ALA A 181 -7.32 19.29 0.01
C ALA A 181 -8.32 19.44 -1.16
N ARG A 182 -8.01 20.24 -2.19
CA ARG A 182 -8.83 20.31 -3.41
C ARG A 182 -8.97 18.97 -4.13
N LYS A 183 -7.95 18.13 -4.05
CA LYS A 183 -7.94 16.82 -4.67
C LYS A 183 -8.78 15.82 -3.89
N TYR A 184 -8.59 15.71 -2.57
CA TYR A 184 -9.23 14.69 -1.73
C TYR A 184 -10.59 15.10 -1.15
N SER A 185 -10.91 16.39 -1.06
CA SER A 185 -12.18 16.84 -0.46
C SER A 185 -13.45 16.28 -1.11
N PRO A 186 -13.57 16.06 -2.44
CA PRO A 186 -14.79 15.48 -2.99
C PRO A 186 -15.08 14.09 -2.43
N VAL A 187 -14.09 13.19 -2.45
CA VAL A 187 -14.25 11.81 -1.98
C VAL A 187 -14.34 11.71 -0.45
N VAL A 188 -13.65 12.59 0.28
CA VAL A 188 -13.76 12.66 1.75
C VAL A 188 -15.16 13.13 2.15
N ARG A 189 -15.73 14.10 1.43
CA ARG A 189 -17.10 14.59 1.68
C ARG A 189 -18.16 13.54 1.34
N GLU A 190 -17.99 12.82 0.23
CA GLU A 190 -18.86 11.69 -0.13
C GLU A 190 -18.83 10.61 0.96
N LEU A 191 -17.63 10.25 1.43
CA LEU A 191 -17.47 9.33 2.55
C LEU A 191 -18.17 9.80 3.82
N ALA A 192 -17.99 11.07 4.18
CA ALA A 192 -18.64 11.66 5.34
C ALA A 192 -20.17 11.59 5.22
N ALA A 193 -20.73 11.83 4.03
CA ALA A 193 -22.17 11.70 3.77
C ALA A 193 -22.68 10.25 3.90
N GLU A 194 -21.82 9.26 3.67
CA GLU A 194 -22.09 7.83 3.92
C GLU A 194 -21.90 7.42 5.40
N GLY A 195 -21.52 8.34 6.29
CA GLY A 195 -21.20 8.02 7.68
C GLY A 195 -19.85 7.30 7.86
N ARG A 196 -18.93 7.47 6.90
CA ARG A 196 -17.63 6.80 6.84
C ARG A 196 -16.50 7.83 6.87
N VAL A 197 -15.31 7.42 7.29
CA VAL A 197 -14.12 8.30 7.32
C VAL A 197 -12.92 7.62 6.70
N LEU A 198 -12.21 8.33 5.81
CA LEU A 198 -11.05 7.78 5.13
C LEU A 198 -9.88 7.61 6.11
N ARG A 199 -9.41 6.38 6.27
CA ARG A 199 -8.25 6.02 7.07
C ARG A 199 -7.04 5.79 6.15
N VAL A 200 -5.92 6.41 6.49
CA VAL A 200 -4.68 6.31 5.72
C VAL A 200 -3.49 6.12 6.66
N GLU A 201 -2.44 5.49 6.16
CA GLU A 201 -1.19 5.43 6.92
C GLU A 201 -0.64 6.84 7.12
N ALA A 202 0.02 7.05 8.26
CA ALA A 202 0.63 8.32 8.60
C ALA A 202 1.92 8.13 9.39
N ARG A 203 2.83 9.08 9.18
CA ARG A 203 4.09 9.21 9.91
C ARG A 203 4.12 10.58 10.56
N ALA A 204 4.26 10.60 11.87
CA ALA A 204 4.46 11.81 12.64
C ALA A 204 5.90 11.84 13.17
N TRP A 205 6.56 12.98 13.05
CA TRP A 205 7.85 13.25 13.68
C TRP A 205 7.75 14.54 14.51
N ALA A 206 8.36 14.54 15.68
CA ALA A 206 8.41 15.72 16.54
C ALA A 206 9.72 15.82 17.34
N ARG A 207 10.23 17.03 17.47
CA ARG A 207 11.41 17.38 18.29
C ARG A 207 11.11 18.63 19.11
N GLU A 208 11.31 18.53 20.41
CA GLU A 208 11.22 19.68 21.31
C GLU A 208 12.57 20.41 21.33
N ARG A 209 12.58 21.66 20.87
CA ARG A 209 13.77 22.50 20.81
C ARG A 209 13.87 23.38 22.05
N PRO A 210 15.02 23.40 22.74
CA PRO A 210 15.22 24.23 23.92
C PRO A 210 15.18 25.73 23.56
N ALA A 211 15.05 26.57 24.59
CA ALA A 211 15.21 28.01 24.42
C ALA A 211 16.61 28.33 23.87
N GLY A 212 16.68 29.17 22.83
CA GLY A 212 17.95 29.54 22.18
C GLY A 212 18.46 28.56 21.13
N ASP A 213 17.69 27.53 20.73
CA ASP A 213 18.03 26.69 19.58
C ASP A 213 18.11 27.56 18.29
N PRO A 214 19.15 27.40 17.44
CA PRO A 214 19.33 28.20 16.22
C PRO A 214 18.15 28.13 15.25
N ASP A 215 17.41 27.02 15.24
CA ASP A 215 16.26 26.81 14.36
C ASP A 215 14.94 27.32 14.99
N GLY A 216 15.01 27.89 16.20
CA GLY A 216 13.89 28.40 16.98
C GLY A 216 13.49 27.49 18.15
N SER A 217 12.96 28.07 19.22
CA SER A 217 12.50 27.33 20.40
C SER A 217 11.11 26.73 20.22
N GLY A 218 10.81 25.64 20.93
CA GLY A 218 9.49 25.01 20.98
C GLY A 218 9.40 23.72 20.16
N LEU A 219 8.19 23.25 19.92
CA LEU A 219 7.97 21.98 19.23
C LEU A 219 8.10 22.16 17.72
N GLY A 220 9.12 21.54 17.12
CA GLY A 220 9.15 21.29 15.68
C GLY A 220 8.45 19.97 15.40
N ALA A 221 7.48 19.97 14.49
CA ALA A 221 6.73 18.78 14.11
C ALA A 221 6.55 18.70 12.60
N ARG A 222 6.42 17.48 12.09
CA ARG A 222 6.02 17.18 10.73
C ARG A 222 5.10 15.97 10.75
N VAL A 223 3.93 16.10 10.14
CA VAL A 223 3.07 14.95 9.90
C VAL A 223 2.92 14.75 8.39
N THR A 224 3.08 13.51 7.96
CA THR A 224 2.94 13.12 6.57
C THR A 224 1.94 11.98 6.50
N VAL A 225 0.94 12.09 5.63
CA VAL A 225 -0.05 11.03 5.38
C VAL A 225 0.20 10.38 4.03
N PHE A 226 -0.22 9.13 3.88
CA PHE A 226 0.00 8.33 2.67
C PHE A 226 -1.35 7.91 2.06
N PRO A 227 -2.13 8.83 1.47
CA PRO A 227 -3.29 8.47 0.66
C PRO A 227 -2.87 7.98 -0.74
N PRO A 228 -3.70 7.16 -1.41
CA PRO A 228 -3.51 6.85 -2.84
C PRO A 228 -3.48 8.12 -3.68
N PRO A 229 -2.55 8.25 -4.65
CA PRO A 229 -2.43 9.46 -5.44
C PRO A 229 -3.56 9.63 -6.46
N ASP A 230 -4.31 8.59 -6.76
CA ASP A 230 -5.48 8.63 -7.63
C ASP A 230 -6.74 8.47 -6.78
N LEU A 231 -7.74 9.31 -7.03
CA LEU A 231 -9.03 9.23 -6.32
C LEU A 231 -9.75 7.90 -6.61
N VAL A 232 -9.44 7.30 -7.77
CA VAL A 232 -9.84 5.94 -8.17
C VAL A 232 -9.29 4.88 -7.22
N GLY A 233 -8.21 5.17 -6.48
CA GLY A 233 -7.65 4.27 -5.48
C GLY A 233 -8.44 4.20 -4.17
N ILE A 234 -9.38 5.12 -3.94
CA ILE A 234 -10.14 5.23 -2.68
C ILE A 234 -11.43 4.41 -2.74
N ARG A 235 -11.95 4.14 -3.94
CA ARG A 235 -13.13 3.29 -4.18
C ARG A 235 -12.83 2.25 -5.25
N PRO A 236 -13.33 1.02 -5.12
CA PRO A 236 -13.23 0.08 -6.20
C PRO A 236 -14.05 0.54 -7.41
N VAL A 237 -13.62 0.16 -8.61
CA VAL A 237 -14.34 0.41 -9.87
C VAL A 237 -15.65 -0.38 -9.95
N ASN A 238 -15.70 -1.56 -9.33
CA ASN A 238 -16.87 -2.42 -9.27
C ASN A 238 -17.42 -2.56 -7.85
N ASP A 239 -18.70 -2.91 -7.77
CA ASP A 239 -19.40 -3.07 -6.50
C ASP A 239 -18.91 -4.29 -5.72
N LEU A 240 -19.06 -4.22 -4.40
CA LEU A 240 -18.94 -5.40 -3.55
C LEU A 240 -19.98 -6.46 -3.94
N PRO A 241 -19.68 -7.76 -3.79
CA PRO A 241 -20.64 -8.80 -4.11
C PRO A 241 -21.89 -8.67 -3.24
N ARG A 242 -23.06 -8.89 -3.84
CA ARG A 242 -24.35 -8.85 -3.13
C ARG A 242 -24.54 -9.98 -2.13
N THR A 243 -23.76 -11.06 -2.28
CA THR A 243 -23.72 -12.15 -1.31
C THR A 243 -23.00 -11.70 -0.04
N PRO A 244 -23.36 -12.26 1.14
CA PRO A 244 -22.57 -12.07 2.35
C PRO A 244 -21.09 -12.28 2.06
N HIS A 245 -20.24 -11.36 2.48
CA HIS A 245 -18.83 -11.37 2.12
C HIS A 245 -17.94 -10.84 3.24
N VAL A 246 -16.66 -11.18 3.17
CA VAL A 246 -15.63 -10.70 4.10
C VAL A 246 -14.49 -10.10 3.29
N VAL A 247 -14.23 -8.81 3.49
CA VAL A 247 -13.07 -8.14 2.88
C VAL A 247 -11.82 -8.51 3.68
N LEU A 248 -10.91 -9.24 3.05
CA LEU A 248 -9.66 -9.67 3.65
C LEU A 248 -8.78 -8.45 3.99
N PRO A 249 -8.05 -8.51 5.12
CA PRO A 249 -7.16 -7.42 5.49
C PRO A 249 -6.02 -7.31 4.48
N PRO A 250 -5.55 -6.09 4.19
CA PRO A 250 -4.45 -5.88 3.27
C PRO A 250 -3.17 -6.55 3.81
N GLY A 251 -2.34 -7.02 2.90
CA GLY A 251 -1.08 -7.64 3.23
C GLY A 251 -0.06 -7.41 2.13
N ARG A 252 0.77 -8.41 1.86
CA ARG A 252 1.72 -8.32 0.75
C ARG A 252 0.98 -8.37 -0.59
N THR A 253 1.51 -7.66 -1.58
CA THR A 253 1.05 -7.76 -2.95
C THR A 253 1.34 -9.15 -3.52
N VAL A 254 0.33 -9.76 -4.11
CA VAL A 254 0.31 -11.12 -4.66
C VAL A 254 -0.04 -11.05 -6.14
N GLN A 255 0.83 -11.60 -6.99
CA GLN A 255 0.55 -11.70 -8.43
C GLN A 255 -0.46 -12.83 -8.71
N VAL A 256 -1.51 -12.51 -9.45
CA VAL A 256 -2.41 -13.51 -10.04
C VAL A 256 -1.76 -14.07 -11.28
N THR A 257 -1.95 -15.37 -11.55
CA THR A 257 -1.39 -16.05 -12.72
C THR A 257 -2.50 -16.46 -13.69
N LYS A 258 -2.14 -16.68 -14.96
CA LYS A 258 -3.04 -17.00 -16.08
C LYS A 258 -4.00 -15.87 -16.45
N GLU A 259 -3.66 -14.64 -16.07
CA GLU A 259 -4.36 -13.41 -16.41
C GLU A 259 -4.45 -13.19 -17.93
N ASP A 260 -3.44 -13.65 -18.68
CA ASP A 260 -3.37 -13.61 -20.14
C ASP A 260 -4.52 -14.37 -20.82
N GLN A 261 -5.06 -15.38 -20.16
CA GLN A 261 -6.20 -16.17 -20.64
C GLN A 261 -7.54 -15.44 -20.46
N HIS A 262 -7.54 -14.31 -19.76
CA HIS A 262 -8.73 -13.57 -19.34
C HIS A 262 -8.74 -12.11 -19.83
N MET A 263 -7.98 -11.82 -20.90
CA MET A 263 -7.88 -10.48 -21.48
C MET A 263 -9.19 -9.89 -22.01
N ALA A 264 -10.20 -10.73 -22.32
CA ALA A 264 -11.52 -10.24 -22.69
C ALA A 264 -12.18 -9.41 -21.57
N VAL A 265 -11.98 -9.82 -20.32
CA VAL A 265 -12.51 -9.12 -19.12
C VAL A 265 -11.54 -8.04 -18.67
N LEU A 266 -10.26 -8.40 -18.49
CA LEU A 266 -9.24 -7.48 -17.97
C LEU A 266 -8.97 -6.30 -18.92
N GLY A 267 -9.07 -6.52 -20.23
CA GLY A 267 -8.90 -5.48 -21.22
C GLY A 267 -9.97 -4.39 -21.13
N GLU A 268 -11.19 -4.72 -20.70
CA GLU A 268 -12.25 -3.73 -20.46
C GLU A 268 -11.98 -2.92 -19.20
N VAL A 269 -11.56 -3.56 -18.11
CA VAL A 269 -11.19 -2.87 -16.85
C VAL A 269 -10.10 -1.83 -17.11
N VAL A 270 -9.02 -2.23 -17.79
CA VAL A 270 -7.89 -1.33 -18.08
C VAL A 270 -8.26 -0.21 -19.07
N ALA A 271 -9.24 -0.42 -19.94
CA ALA A 271 -9.71 0.63 -20.85
C ALA A 271 -10.31 1.83 -20.10
N HIS A 272 -10.83 1.63 -18.88
CA HIS A 272 -11.35 2.69 -18.02
C HIS A 272 -10.26 3.38 -17.17
N GLY A 273 -9.08 2.80 -17.09
CA GLY A 273 -7.93 3.34 -16.35
C GLY A 273 -6.94 2.25 -15.96
N SER A 274 -5.66 2.49 -16.23
CA SER A 274 -4.57 1.62 -15.74
C SER A 274 -4.25 1.97 -14.28
N GLY A 275 -4.09 0.96 -13.43
CA GLY A 275 -3.88 1.12 -11.99
C GLY A 275 -5.18 1.14 -11.17
N SER A 276 -6.30 0.78 -11.78
CA SER A 276 -7.62 0.82 -11.14
C SER A 276 -7.73 -0.22 -10.03
N GLY A 277 -8.23 0.21 -8.86
CA GLY A 277 -8.62 -0.68 -7.77
C GLY A 277 -9.93 -1.41 -8.09
N ILE A 278 -9.96 -2.73 -7.94
CA ILE A 278 -11.15 -3.56 -8.15
C ILE A 278 -11.42 -4.47 -6.96
N VAL A 279 -12.69 -4.79 -6.73
CA VAL A 279 -13.12 -5.89 -5.87
C VAL A 279 -12.86 -7.21 -6.60
N ALA A 280 -11.98 -8.03 -6.04
CA ALA A 280 -11.78 -9.41 -6.50
C ALA A 280 -12.40 -10.39 -5.50
N THR A 281 -13.13 -11.40 -5.99
CA THR A 281 -13.61 -12.49 -5.13
C THR A 281 -12.71 -13.71 -5.29
N LEU A 282 -12.47 -14.39 -4.17
CA LEU A 282 -11.59 -15.56 -4.09
C LEU A 282 -12.41 -16.81 -3.83
N HIS A 283 -12.16 -17.85 -4.63
CA HIS A 283 -12.93 -19.11 -4.57
C HIS A 283 -11.99 -20.30 -4.53
N ALA A 284 -12.27 -21.29 -3.68
CA ALA A 284 -11.54 -22.55 -3.68
C ALA A 284 -11.98 -23.42 -4.86
N VAL A 285 -11.04 -23.78 -5.74
CA VAL A 285 -11.33 -24.61 -6.92
C VAL A 285 -10.38 -25.80 -7.03
N VAL A 286 -10.86 -26.89 -7.62
CA VAL A 286 -10.03 -28.04 -7.99
C VAL A 286 -9.77 -27.97 -9.49
N GLU A 287 -8.54 -27.66 -9.87
CA GLU A 287 -8.12 -27.62 -11.27
C GLU A 287 -7.62 -29.00 -11.72
N GLN A 288 -8.24 -29.56 -12.75
CA GLN A 288 -7.78 -30.78 -13.41
C GLN A 288 -6.53 -30.48 -14.25
N ARG A 289 -5.43 -31.16 -13.97
CA ARG A 289 -4.21 -31.16 -14.77
C ARG A 289 -4.11 -32.47 -15.53
N ALA A 290 -3.22 -32.51 -16.52
CA ALA A 290 -3.07 -33.67 -17.42
C ALA A 290 -2.90 -35.04 -16.71
N ARG A 291 -2.37 -35.06 -15.48
CA ARG A 291 -2.13 -36.29 -14.71
C ARG A 291 -2.43 -36.16 -13.20
N SER A 292 -3.05 -35.06 -12.76
CA SER A 292 -3.29 -34.81 -11.34
C SER A 292 -4.35 -33.73 -11.15
N THR A 293 -4.85 -33.59 -9.92
CA THR A 293 -5.67 -32.46 -9.50
C THR A 293 -4.85 -31.51 -8.63
N ALA A 294 -5.08 -30.21 -8.77
CA ALA A 294 -4.50 -29.21 -7.87
C ALA A 294 -5.61 -28.33 -7.30
N GLU A 295 -5.65 -28.20 -5.98
CA GLU A 295 -6.51 -27.21 -5.33
C GLU A 295 -5.84 -25.85 -5.41
N LEU A 296 -6.58 -24.87 -5.92
CA LEU A 296 -6.09 -23.51 -6.14
C LEU A 296 -7.13 -22.49 -5.66
N VAL A 297 -6.67 -21.26 -5.45
CA VAL A 297 -7.57 -20.11 -5.27
C VAL A 297 -7.79 -19.46 -6.63
N GLU A 298 -9.03 -19.50 -7.10
CA GLU A 298 -9.48 -18.79 -8.29
C GLU A 298 -9.82 -17.35 -7.95
N VAL A 299 -9.42 -16.43 -8.83
CA VAL A 299 -9.70 -15.00 -8.69
C VAL A 299 -10.76 -14.62 -9.70
N ARG A 300 -11.82 -13.93 -9.25
CA ARG A 300 -12.92 -13.47 -10.09
C ARG A 300 -13.16 -11.97 -9.97
N TYR A 301 -13.50 -11.35 -11.10
CA TYR A 301 -13.99 -9.98 -11.23
C TYR A 301 -15.44 -10.04 -11.73
N ASP A 302 -16.39 -9.44 -11.01
CA ASP A 302 -17.82 -9.47 -11.31
C ASP A 302 -18.37 -10.87 -11.64
N GLY A 303 -17.89 -11.88 -10.89
CA GLY A 303 -18.26 -13.28 -11.06
C GLY A 303 -17.57 -14.01 -12.23
N GLN A 304 -16.81 -13.30 -13.07
CA GLN A 304 -16.03 -13.88 -14.16
C GLN A 304 -14.60 -14.20 -13.70
N ARG A 305 -14.08 -15.37 -14.10
CA ARG A 305 -12.71 -15.78 -13.81
C ARG A 305 -11.70 -14.85 -14.50
N VAL A 306 -10.75 -14.34 -13.72
CA VAL A 306 -9.66 -13.48 -14.20
C VAL A 306 -8.26 -14.03 -13.91
N GLY A 307 -8.18 -15.20 -13.28
CA GLY A 307 -6.94 -15.94 -13.10
C GLY A 307 -6.96 -16.85 -11.87
N VAL A 308 -5.79 -17.32 -11.47
CA VAL A 308 -5.59 -18.15 -10.28
C VAL A 308 -4.33 -17.76 -9.54
N LEU A 309 -4.29 -17.96 -8.23
CA LEU A 309 -3.07 -17.79 -7.47
C LEU A 309 -2.07 -18.91 -7.78
N SER A 310 -0.77 -18.61 -7.67
CA SER A 310 0.27 -19.62 -7.79
C SER A 310 0.05 -20.77 -6.80
N THR A 311 0.56 -21.97 -7.09
CA THR A 311 0.35 -23.13 -6.20
C THR A 311 0.83 -22.88 -4.76
N PRO A 312 2.03 -22.30 -4.51
CA PRO A 312 2.47 -21.99 -3.15
C PRO A 312 1.57 -20.96 -2.45
N MET A 313 1.07 -19.97 -3.18
CA MET A 313 0.21 -18.94 -2.59
C MET A 313 -1.20 -19.46 -2.32
N SER A 314 -1.75 -20.27 -3.22
CA SER A 314 -3.03 -20.95 -3.02
C SER A 314 -3.01 -21.78 -1.74
N ALA A 315 -1.95 -22.55 -1.51
CA ALA A 315 -1.80 -23.33 -0.27
C ALA A 315 -1.84 -22.47 1.00
N GLN A 316 -1.38 -21.22 0.95
CA GLN A 316 -1.37 -20.29 2.08
C GLN A 316 -2.72 -19.62 2.33
N LEU A 317 -3.59 -19.51 1.31
CA LEU A 317 -4.89 -18.83 1.42
C LEU A 317 -6.09 -19.79 1.44
N LEU A 318 -5.96 -21.00 0.91
CA LEU A 318 -7.03 -22.00 0.86
C LEU A 318 -7.70 -22.27 2.22
N PRO A 319 -6.97 -22.40 3.35
CA PRO A 319 -7.62 -22.64 4.63
C PRO A 319 -8.59 -21.51 5.02
N LEU A 320 -8.18 -20.26 4.81
CA LEU A 320 -9.00 -19.09 5.10
C LEU A 320 -10.19 -18.96 4.15
N VAL A 321 -9.97 -19.11 2.83
CA VAL A 321 -11.03 -19.03 1.83
C VAL A 321 -12.11 -20.08 2.10
N ARG A 322 -11.71 -21.33 2.37
CA ARG A 322 -12.63 -22.41 2.73
C ARG A 322 -13.38 -22.15 4.02
N TYR A 323 -12.70 -21.58 5.02
CA TYR A 323 -13.34 -21.23 6.28
C TYR A 323 -14.46 -20.21 6.05
N ILE A 324 -14.19 -19.15 5.28
CA ILE A 324 -15.19 -18.13 4.91
C ILE A 324 -16.34 -18.73 4.09
N GLU A 325 -16.03 -19.54 3.07
CA GLU A 325 -17.03 -20.23 2.25
C GLU A 325 -17.92 -21.16 3.08
N SER A 326 -17.35 -21.87 4.06
CA SER A 326 -18.10 -22.78 4.95
C SER A 326 -19.13 -22.06 5.83
N ARG A 327 -18.99 -20.74 6.01
CA ARG A 327 -19.94 -19.86 6.70
C ARG A 327 -20.95 -19.21 5.76
N GLY A 328 -20.98 -19.63 4.48
CA GLY A 328 -21.87 -19.05 3.47
C GLY A 328 -21.47 -17.63 3.03
N LYS A 329 -20.23 -17.22 3.32
CA LYS A 329 -19.69 -15.91 2.94
C LYS A 329 -18.70 -16.05 1.78
N VAL A 330 -18.47 -14.97 1.04
CA VAL A 330 -17.46 -14.90 -0.04
C VAL A 330 -16.23 -14.13 0.45
N ALA A 331 -15.04 -14.68 0.21
CA ALA A 331 -13.79 -13.98 0.48
C ALA A 331 -13.54 -12.90 -0.60
N VAL A 332 -13.36 -11.65 -0.17
CA VAL A 332 -13.11 -10.50 -1.04
C VAL A 332 -11.70 -9.99 -0.79
N ALA A 333 -10.93 -9.77 -1.85
CA ALA A 333 -9.63 -9.13 -1.81
C ALA A 333 -9.64 -7.80 -2.54
N ARG A 334 -8.84 -6.85 -2.03
CA ARG A 334 -8.49 -5.64 -2.77
C ARG A 334 -7.53 -6.03 -3.88
N ALA A 335 -7.81 -5.62 -5.10
CA ALA A 335 -6.96 -5.90 -6.24
C ALA A 335 -6.71 -4.65 -7.06
N THR A 336 -5.59 -4.65 -7.77
CA THR A 336 -5.21 -3.58 -8.72
C THR A 336 -5.01 -4.20 -10.08
N VAL A 337 -5.60 -3.60 -11.11
CA VAL A 337 -5.39 -3.99 -12.51
C VAL A 337 -4.62 -2.89 -13.23
N ALA A 338 -3.50 -3.26 -13.85
CA ALA A 338 -2.65 -2.34 -14.58
C ALA A 338 -2.26 -2.93 -15.95
N GLY A 339 -2.04 -2.07 -16.94
CA GLY A 339 -1.55 -2.50 -18.26
C GLY A 339 -2.21 -1.78 -19.42
N SER A 340 -2.55 -2.53 -20.46
CA SER A 340 -3.28 -2.10 -21.66
C SER A 340 -4.33 -3.14 -22.07
N ARG A 341 -5.16 -2.83 -23.07
CA ARG A 341 -6.13 -3.79 -23.64
C ARG A 341 -5.49 -5.05 -24.22
N LEU A 342 -4.20 -5.02 -24.54
CA LEU A 342 -3.46 -6.14 -25.13
C LEU A 342 -2.71 -6.98 -24.09
N GLN A 343 -2.43 -6.40 -22.92
CA GLN A 343 -1.72 -7.05 -21.83
C GLN A 343 -2.08 -6.36 -20.53
N ALA A 344 -2.72 -7.08 -19.61
CA ALA A 344 -3.11 -6.59 -18.31
C ALA A 344 -2.59 -7.53 -17.23
N ASP A 345 -2.05 -6.94 -16.17
CA ASP A 345 -1.60 -7.61 -14.97
C ASP A 345 -2.60 -7.31 -13.84
N ILE A 346 -2.85 -8.32 -13.00
CA ILE A 346 -3.70 -8.19 -11.81
C ILE A 346 -2.94 -8.64 -10.56
N THR A 347 -2.94 -7.77 -9.55
CA THR A 347 -2.34 -8.04 -8.24
C THR A 347 -3.36 -7.93 -7.13
N LEU A 348 -3.25 -8.76 -6.10
CA LEU A 348 -4.06 -8.69 -4.89
C LEU A 348 -3.24 -8.14 -3.71
N ASP A 349 -3.83 -7.30 -2.89
CA ASP A 349 -3.27 -6.90 -1.60
C ASP A 349 -4.00 -7.64 -0.48
N VAL A 350 -3.39 -8.73 0.00
CA VAL A 350 -4.05 -9.68 0.91
C VAL A 350 -3.10 -10.22 1.95
N ALA A 351 -3.51 -10.21 3.22
CA ALA A 351 -2.80 -10.87 4.30
C ALA A 351 -2.93 -12.39 4.17
N ARG A 352 -1.85 -13.10 4.47
CA ARG A 352 -1.85 -14.56 4.47
C ARG A 352 -2.58 -15.08 5.71
N THR A 353 -3.04 -16.33 5.66
CA THR A 353 -3.71 -16.97 6.81
C THR A 353 -2.91 -16.85 8.11
N THR A 354 -1.58 -16.92 8.06
CA THR A 354 -0.69 -16.80 9.24
C THR A 354 -0.50 -15.37 9.76
N GLU A 355 -0.90 -14.36 8.99
CA GLU A 355 -0.75 -12.94 9.33
C GLU A 355 -2.05 -12.35 9.90
N ILE A 356 -3.15 -13.13 9.85
CA ILE A 356 -4.46 -12.74 10.34
C ILE A 356 -4.60 -13.18 11.79
N ASP A 357 -5.05 -12.27 12.65
CA ASP A 357 -5.29 -12.58 14.06
C ASP A 357 -6.68 -13.19 14.31
N ASP A 358 -6.79 -13.96 15.39
CA ASP A 358 -8.04 -14.64 15.77
C ASP A 358 -9.16 -13.62 16.09
N ALA A 359 -8.79 -12.43 16.57
CA ALA A 359 -9.74 -11.36 16.87
C ALA A 359 -10.44 -10.86 15.60
N TRP A 360 -9.71 -10.72 14.49
CA TRP A 360 -10.25 -10.36 13.20
C TRP A 360 -11.15 -11.48 12.66
N ILE A 361 -10.76 -12.74 12.79
CA ILE A 361 -11.57 -13.88 12.35
C ILE A 361 -12.91 -13.89 13.09
N ALA A 362 -12.88 -13.77 14.42
CA ALA A 362 -14.08 -13.73 15.24
C ALA A 362 -14.97 -12.52 14.90
N GLY A 363 -14.38 -11.34 14.68
CA GLY A 363 -15.11 -10.10 14.41
C GLY A 363 -15.62 -9.96 12.97
N SER A 364 -15.05 -10.67 12.00
CA SER A 364 -15.37 -10.50 10.57
C SER A 364 -16.01 -11.73 9.93
N VAL A 365 -15.49 -12.92 10.24
CA VAL A 365 -15.95 -14.18 9.63
C VAL A 365 -17.08 -14.78 10.47
N ASP A 366 -16.92 -14.80 11.79
CA ASP A 366 -17.90 -15.43 12.70
C ASP A 366 -19.01 -14.48 13.17
N SER A 367 -18.88 -13.17 12.94
CA SER A 367 -19.93 -12.21 13.25
C SER A 367 -21.09 -12.30 12.25
N ASP A 368 -22.31 -12.39 12.76
CA ASP A 368 -23.55 -12.33 11.97
C ASP A 368 -24.01 -10.87 11.69
N GLU A 369 -23.19 -9.88 12.05
CA GLU A 369 -23.58 -8.46 12.14
C GLU A 369 -23.74 -7.74 10.78
N TYR A 370 -23.76 -8.47 9.68
CA TYR A 370 -24.10 -7.97 8.34
C TYR A 370 -25.09 -8.92 7.62
N ALA A 371 -26.14 -9.33 8.33
CA ALA A 371 -27.31 -10.00 7.75
C ALA A 371 -28.48 -9.02 7.57
#